data_AF-A0A1H3ANY8-F1
#
_entry.id   AF-A0A1H3ANY8-F1
#
_cell.length_a   1.000
_cell.length_b   1.000
_cell.length_c   1.000
_cell.angle_alpha   90.00
_cell.angle_beta   90.00
_cell.angle_gamma   90.00
#
_symmetry.space_group_name_H-M   'P 1'
#
loop_
_entity.id
_entity.type
_entity.pdbx_description
1 polymer ?
#
loop_
_entity_poly.entity_id
_entity_poly.type
_entity_poly.pdbx_seq_one_letter_code
_entity_poly.pdbx_strand_id
1 'polypeptide(L)'
;MSKTHLGVLVTDNGQNNQVDISPTATCAEGVQINIYGRNNHVVIGEGTVISGGLVELRNHESAVYIGADCRLAGSFRCRARDTHIRIGDRTTIMMAHLSLHEAGAITIGEDCMLSGDITMDVSDMHSILDVETGERINPPQDIEIGDHVWLAHGVRIMKGAQIGQHSVIGSRSMVLGVIPAHSLAVGAPARVMRAGITWDRRRLSPKDQ
;
A
#
# COMPACT_ATOMS: atom_id res chain seq x y z
N MET A 1 -22.87 -8.51 10.31
CA MET A 1 -23.26 -7.41 11.23
C MET A 1 -22.65 -6.11 10.72
N SER A 2 -23.41 -5.01 10.71
CA SER A 2 -22.88 -3.68 10.38
C SER A 2 -22.88 -2.81 11.63
N LYS A 3 -21.79 -2.08 11.88
CA LYS A 3 -21.63 -1.17 13.02
C LYS A 3 -20.82 0.05 12.58
N THR A 4 -21.20 1.22 13.10
CA THR A 4 -20.37 2.42 12.96
C THR A 4 -19.40 2.49 14.14
N HIS A 5 -18.11 2.59 13.87
CA HIS A 5 -17.06 2.75 14.88
C HIS A 5 -16.21 3.97 14.53
N LEU A 6 -16.29 5.02 15.35
CA LEU A 6 -15.50 6.26 15.18
C LEU A 6 -15.64 6.90 13.78
N GLY A 7 -16.84 6.88 13.21
CA GLY A 7 -17.12 7.41 11.87
C GLY A 7 -16.86 6.44 10.71
N VAL A 8 -16.27 5.26 10.99
CA VAL A 8 -16.10 4.18 9.99
C VAL A 8 -17.33 3.28 10.00
N LEU A 9 -17.91 3.05 8.83
CA LEU A 9 -18.89 1.99 8.66
C LEU A 9 -18.17 0.65 8.47
N VAL A 10 -18.23 -0.21 9.48
CA VAL A 10 -17.70 -1.57 9.42
C VAL A 10 -18.84 -2.53 9.11
N THR A 11 -18.77 -3.21 7.97
CA THR A 11 -19.71 -4.26 7.59
C THR A 11 -18.97 -5.58 7.49
N ASP A 12 -19.21 -6.45 8.46
CA ASP A 12 -18.65 -7.80 8.50
C ASP A 12 -19.75 -8.82 8.22
N ASN A 13 -19.74 -9.40 7.02
CA ASN A 13 -20.62 -10.48 6.58
C ASN A 13 -19.96 -11.87 6.71
N GLY A 14 -18.83 -11.92 7.40
CA GLY A 14 -17.96 -13.07 7.52
C GLY A 14 -18.02 -13.77 8.87
N GLN A 15 -16.96 -14.51 9.20
CA GLN A 15 -16.81 -15.25 10.46
C GLN A 15 -15.41 -15.05 11.05
N ASN A 16 -15.33 -14.91 12.38
CA ASN A 16 -14.06 -14.79 13.11
C ASN A 16 -13.15 -13.68 12.57
N ASN A 17 -13.71 -12.59 12.07
CA ASN A 17 -12.93 -11.43 11.67
C ASN A 17 -12.73 -10.50 12.87
N GLN A 18 -11.60 -9.82 12.90
CA GLN A 18 -11.24 -8.86 13.92
C GLN A 18 -11.00 -7.50 13.26
N VAL A 19 -11.55 -6.45 13.87
CA VAL A 19 -11.36 -5.06 13.43
C VAL A 19 -11.03 -4.22 14.66
N ASP A 20 -9.77 -3.85 14.78
CA ASP A 20 -9.25 -3.05 15.88
C ASP A 20 -8.90 -1.65 15.37
N ILE A 21 -9.67 -0.67 15.82
CA ILE A 21 -9.47 0.73 15.45
C ILE A 21 -9.19 1.50 16.73
N SER A 22 -8.02 2.12 16.80
CA SER A 22 -7.64 2.93 17.94
C SER A 22 -8.69 4.01 18.25
N PRO A 23 -9.01 4.27 19.54
CA PRO A 23 -9.90 5.35 19.96
C PRO A 23 -9.46 6.76 19.51
N THR A 24 -8.17 6.95 19.21
CA THR A 24 -7.61 8.23 18.76
C THR A 24 -7.53 8.35 17.23
N ALA A 25 -7.87 7.28 16.50
CA ALA A 25 -8.00 7.36 15.05
C ALA A 25 -9.24 8.18 14.65
N THR A 26 -9.13 8.93 13.56
CA THR A 26 -10.21 9.75 13.03
C THR A 26 -10.48 9.41 11.57
N CYS A 27 -11.76 9.34 11.20
CA CYS A 27 -12.17 8.98 9.86
C CYS A 27 -13.16 10.00 9.30
N ALA A 28 -12.98 10.38 8.04
CA ALA A 28 -13.94 11.20 7.32
C ALA A 28 -15.26 10.44 7.09
N GLU A 29 -16.33 11.19 6.81
CA GLU A 29 -17.62 10.61 6.48
C GLU A 29 -17.52 9.73 5.21
N GLY A 30 -18.14 8.55 5.25
CA GLY A 30 -18.18 7.62 4.12
C GLY A 30 -17.01 6.64 4.03
N VAL A 31 -16.06 6.65 4.99
CA VAL A 31 -15.04 5.60 5.09
C VAL A 31 -15.69 4.27 5.48
N GLN A 32 -15.34 3.21 4.73
CA GLN A 32 -15.93 1.88 4.92
C GLN A 32 -14.86 0.78 5.05
N ILE A 33 -15.16 -0.21 5.89
CA ILE A 33 -14.44 -1.48 5.96
C ILE A 33 -15.47 -2.59 5.71
N ASN A 34 -15.35 -3.28 4.58
CA ASN A 34 -16.27 -4.34 4.17
C ASN A 34 -15.53 -5.68 4.15
N ILE A 35 -16.00 -6.63 4.96
CA ILE A 35 -15.41 -7.95 5.12
C ILE A 35 -16.45 -9.01 4.79
N TYR A 36 -16.11 -9.97 3.93
CA TYR A 36 -17.04 -11.01 3.47
C TYR A 36 -16.56 -12.44 3.77
N GLY A 37 -15.27 -12.63 4.04
CA GLY A 37 -14.72 -13.95 4.34
C GLY A 37 -14.44 -14.17 5.82
N ARG A 38 -13.37 -14.89 6.17
CA ARG A 38 -13.17 -15.39 7.53
C ARG A 38 -11.74 -15.26 8.00
N ASN A 39 -11.54 -15.17 9.30
CA ASN A 39 -10.23 -15.08 9.92
C ASN A 39 -9.40 -13.91 9.36
N ASN A 40 -10.06 -12.79 9.04
CA ASN A 40 -9.38 -11.58 8.61
C ASN A 40 -9.14 -10.63 9.78
N HIS A 41 -8.06 -9.86 9.73
CA HIS A 41 -7.73 -8.87 10.75
C HIS A 41 -7.46 -7.50 10.13
N VAL A 42 -8.17 -6.47 10.60
CA VAL A 42 -7.91 -5.08 10.22
C VAL A 42 -7.49 -4.30 11.46
N VAL A 43 -6.37 -3.60 11.37
CA VAL A 43 -5.83 -2.76 12.45
C VAL A 43 -5.60 -1.34 11.95
N ILE A 44 -6.08 -0.36 12.72
CA ILE A 44 -5.81 1.07 12.51
C ILE A 44 -5.22 1.64 13.80
N GLY A 45 -3.96 2.08 13.71
CA GLY A 45 -3.17 2.61 14.80
C GLY A 45 -3.61 3.97 15.33
N GLU A 46 -2.99 4.38 16.44
CA GLU A 46 -3.28 5.64 17.15
C GLU A 46 -3.00 6.87 16.29
N GLY A 47 -3.76 7.95 16.48
CA GLY A 47 -3.54 9.24 15.79
C GLY A 47 -3.75 9.23 14.27
N THR A 48 -4.07 8.06 13.69
CA THR A 48 -4.23 7.91 12.24
C THR A 48 -5.51 8.59 11.74
N VAL A 49 -5.37 9.30 10.62
CA VAL A 49 -6.46 10.01 9.93
C VAL A 49 -6.75 9.34 8.59
N ILE A 50 -7.98 8.87 8.40
CA ILE A 50 -8.44 8.30 7.13
C ILE A 50 -9.40 9.28 6.47
N SER A 51 -8.95 9.95 5.42
CA SER A 51 -9.69 11.05 4.78
C SER A 51 -10.55 10.61 3.59
N GLY A 52 -10.41 9.37 3.15
CA GLY A 52 -11.23 8.80 2.10
C GLY A 52 -10.74 7.40 1.77
N GLY A 53 -11.63 6.46 1.56
CA GLY A 53 -11.17 5.13 1.19
C GLY A 53 -12.09 4.00 1.57
N LEU A 54 -11.72 2.82 1.07
CA LEU A 54 -12.41 1.57 1.28
C LEU A 54 -11.38 0.46 1.52
N VAL A 55 -11.54 -0.29 2.61
CA VAL A 55 -10.96 -1.62 2.75
C VAL A 55 -12.03 -2.62 2.35
N GLU A 56 -11.72 -3.48 1.38
CA GLU A 56 -12.61 -4.55 0.96
C GLU A 56 -11.87 -5.90 0.99
N LEU A 57 -12.28 -6.73 1.93
CA LEU A 57 -11.77 -8.09 2.14
C LEU A 57 -12.83 -9.09 1.66
N ARG A 58 -12.70 -9.55 0.40
CA ARG A 58 -13.52 -10.65 -0.16
C ARG A 58 -12.77 -11.97 -0.14
N ASN A 59 -12.07 -12.21 0.95
CA ASN A 59 -11.10 -13.29 1.11
C ASN A 59 -11.01 -13.76 2.56
N HIS A 60 -10.06 -14.65 2.83
CA HIS A 60 -9.88 -15.30 4.13
C HIS A 60 -8.42 -15.26 4.56
N GLU A 61 -8.18 -15.34 5.86
CA GLU A 61 -6.83 -15.51 6.44
C GLU A 61 -5.88 -14.37 6.04
N SER A 62 -6.40 -13.14 6.02
CA SER A 62 -5.68 -11.95 5.54
C SER A 62 -5.61 -10.86 6.58
N ALA A 63 -4.61 -9.99 6.46
CA ALA A 63 -4.43 -8.85 7.37
C ALA A 63 -4.25 -7.53 6.63
N VAL A 64 -4.83 -6.46 7.18
CA VAL A 64 -4.54 -5.07 6.81
C VAL A 64 -4.13 -4.33 8.07
N TYR A 65 -2.87 -3.93 8.13
CA TYR A 65 -2.30 -3.18 9.25
C TYR A 65 -1.91 -1.77 8.80
N ILE A 66 -2.45 -0.78 9.51
CA ILE A 66 -2.10 0.64 9.34
C ILE A 66 -1.53 1.12 10.67
N GLY A 67 -0.28 1.58 10.63
CA GLY A 67 0.45 2.08 11.79
C GLY A 67 -0.11 3.37 12.40
N ALA A 68 0.61 3.89 13.39
CA ALA A 68 0.25 5.11 14.09
C ALA A 68 0.56 6.38 13.27
N ASP A 69 -0.13 7.47 13.58
CA ASP A 69 0.07 8.82 13.04
C ASP A 69 0.07 8.90 11.50
N CYS A 70 -0.60 7.97 10.84
CA CYS A 70 -0.73 7.98 9.40
C CYS A 70 -1.77 9.03 8.97
N ARG A 71 -1.65 9.52 7.73
CA ARG A 71 -2.72 10.29 7.07
C ARG A 71 -2.93 9.74 5.69
N LEU A 72 -4.05 9.10 5.42
CA LEU A 72 -4.21 8.37 4.17
C LEU A 72 -5.58 8.50 3.54
N ALA A 73 -5.58 8.39 2.22
CA ALA A 73 -6.73 8.01 1.45
C ALA A 73 -6.39 6.93 0.41
N GLY A 74 -7.35 6.05 0.10
CA GLY A 74 -7.11 4.98 -0.88
C GLY A 74 -8.12 3.83 -0.88
N SER A 75 -7.93 2.87 -1.77
CA SER A 75 -8.74 1.65 -1.83
C SER A 75 -7.85 0.41 -1.71
N PHE A 76 -8.08 -0.42 -0.70
CA PHE A 76 -7.34 -1.64 -0.45
C PHE A 76 -8.26 -2.83 -0.70
N ARG A 77 -7.98 -3.59 -1.76
CA ARG A 77 -8.81 -4.72 -2.18
C ARG A 77 -8.04 -6.02 -2.10
N CYS A 78 -8.54 -6.92 -1.27
CA CYS A 78 -7.96 -8.24 -1.11
C CYS A 78 -8.97 -9.30 -1.55
N ARG A 79 -8.62 -10.06 -2.58
CA ARG A 79 -9.50 -11.01 -3.26
C ARG A 79 -9.03 -12.46 -3.16
N ALA A 80 -7.72 -12.68 -2.98
CA ALA A 80 -7.17 -14.00 -2.70
C ALA A 80 -7.01 -14.24 -1.20
N ARG A 81 -7.00 -15.51 -0.78
CA ARG A 81 -6.62 -15.92 0.58
C ARG A 81 -5.17 -15.52 0.87
N ASP A 82 -4.84 -15.29 2.14
CA ASP A 82 -3.47 -15.09 2.61
C ASP A 82 -2.80 -13.87 1.96
N THR A 83 -3.44 -12.73 2.16
CA THR A 83 -2.99 -11.44 1.63
C THR A 83 -2.72 -10.47 2.76
N HIS A 84 -1.58 -9.79 2.71
CA HIS A 84 -1.16 -8.91 3.80
C HIS A 84 -0.83 -7.52 3.28
N ILE A 85 -1.46 -6.49 3.85
CA ILE A 85 -1.08 -5.09 3.61
C ILE A 85 -0.54 -4.54 4.92
N ARG A 86 0.66 -3.98 4.91
CA ARG A 86 1.24 -3.27 6.05
C ARG A 86 1.67 -1.87 5.65
N ILE A 87 1.23 -0.88 6.40
CA ILE A 87 1.63 0.52 6.25
C ILE A 87 2.27 0.96 7.57
N GLY A 88 3.54 1.35 7.54
CA GLY A 88 4.29 1.81 8.70
C GLY A 88 3.88 3.20 9.17
N ASP A 89 4.24 3.50 10.41
CA ASP A 89 3.87 4.72 11.13
C ASP A 89 4.26 6.00 10.38
N ARG A 90 3.53 7.09 10.63
CA ARG A 90 3.79 8.44 10.10
C ARG A 90 3.76 8.53 8.57
N THR A 91 3.31 7.48 7.89
CA THR A 91 3.16 7.48 6.43
C THR A 91 1.97 8.31 5.99
N THR A 92 2.18 9.13 4.97
CA THR A 92 1.13 9.96 4.37
C THR A 92 0.82 9.50 2.96
N ILE A 93 -0.45 9.31 2.63
CA ILE A 93 -0.92 8.83 1.32
C ILE A 93 -2.02 9.76 0.83
N MET A 94 -1.77 10.49 -0.26
CA MET A 94 -2.80 11.35 -0.84
C MET A 94 -3.88 10.53 -1.55
N MET A 95 -3.50 9.52 -2.34
CA MET A 95 -4.42 8.52 -2.89
C MET A 95 -3.64 7.29 -3.36
N ALA A 96 -3.97 6.10 -2.85
CA ALA A 96 -3.40 4.84 -3.34
C ALA A 96 -4.47 3.76 -3.59
N HIS A 97 -4.23 2.92 -4.60
CA HIS A 97 -5.01 1.74 -4.92
C HIS A 97 -4.11 0.52 -4.79
N LEU A 98 -4.36 -0.30 -3.77
CA LEU A 98 -3.61 -1.52 -3.49
C LEU A 98 -4.49 -2.73 -3.79
N SER A 99 -4.03 -3.63 -4.65
CA SER A 99 -4.81 -4.79 -5.08
C SER A 99 -4.04 -6.10 -4.90
N LEU A 100 -4.65 -7.05 -4.20
CA LEU A 100 -4.14 -8.40 -4.02
C LEU A 100 -5.14 -9.41 -4.58
N HIS A 101 -4.95 -9.78 -5.84
CA HIS A 101 -5.77 -10.77 -6.55
C HIS A 101 -5.26 -12.20 -6.40
N GLU A 102 -4.05 -12.35 -5.87
CA GLU A 102 -3.39 -13.61 -5.52
C GLU A 102 -2.75 -13.45 -4.14
N ALA A 103 -2.34 -14.57 -3.52
CA ALA A 103 -1.66 -14.55 -2.23
C ALA A 103 -0.36 -13.72 -2.33
N GLY A 104 -0.01 -13.04 -1.24
CA GLY A 104 1.18 -12.19 -1.18
C GLY A 104 1.02 -10.99 -0.26
N ALA A 105 2.03 -10.13 -0.24
CA ALA A 105 2.13 -8.99 0.65
C ALA A 105 2.47 -7.68 -0.07
N ILE A 106 1.90 -6.58 0.41
CA ILE A 106 2.34 -5.22 0.12
C ILE A 106 2.79 -4.59 1.43
N THR A 107 4.08 -4.31 1.55
CA THR A 107 4.67 -3.67 2.73
C THR A 107 5.14 -2.27 2.36
N ILE A 108 4.67 -1.28 3.12
CA ILE A 108 5.12 0.11 3.07
C ILE A 108 5.73 0.45 4.43
N GLY A 109 6.97 0.94 4.41
CA GLY A 109 7.73 1.34 5.59
C GLY A 109 7.15 2.56 6.31
N GLU A 110 7.91 3.05 7.27
CA GLU A 110 7.57 4.23 8.08
C GLU A 110 7.89 5.54 7.35
N ASP A 111 7.21 6.62 7.72
CA ASP A 111 7.43 7.98 7.21
C ASP A 111 7.50 8.09 5.67
N CYS A 112 6.76 7.24 4.96
CA CYS A 112 6.65 7.34 3.52
C CYS A 112 5.75 8.51 3.11
N MET A 113 5.98 9.03 1.90
CA MET A 113 5.12 10.04 1.27
C MET A 113 4.64 9.54 -0.08
N LEU A 114 3.39 9.12 -0.14
CA LEU A 114 2.74 8.69 -1.36
C LEU A 114 1.86 9.83 -1.86
N SER A 115 2.13 10.29 -3.08
CA SER A 115 1.30 11.28 -3.74
C SER A 115 -0.05 10.66 -4.18
N GLY A 116 -0.74 11.31 -5.12
CA GLY A 116 -2.00 10.82 -5.65
C GLY A 116 -1.79 9.85 -6.80
N ASP A 117 -2.80 9.03 -7.07
CA ASP A 117 -2.82 8.08 -8.18
C ASP A 117 -1.68 7.05 -8.10
N ILE A 118 -1.43 6.54 -6.88
CA ILE A 118 -0.49 5.44 -6.68
C ILE A 118 -1.23 4.12 -6.90
N THR A 119 -0.63 3.21 -7.66
CA THR A 119 -1.19 1.86 -7.88
C THR A 119 -0.17 0.79 -7.52
N MET A 120 -0.60 -0.26 -6.82
CA MET A 120 0.25 -1.40 -6.48
C MET A 120 -0.51 -2.71 -6.69
N ASP A 121 0.07 -3.62 -7.47
CA ASP A 121 -0.52 -4.91 -7.82
C ASP A 121 0.50 -6.03 -7.65
N VAL A 122 0.24 -6.98 -6.74
CA VAL A 122 1.11 -8.15 -6.48
C VAL A 122 1.03 -9.23 -7.56
N SER A 123 0.14 -9.08 -8.54
CA SER A 123 -0.01 -10.04 -9.63
C SER A 123 -0.56 -9.42 -10.91
N ASP A 124 -0.46 -10.15 -12.02
CA ASP A 124 -1.00 -9.73 -13.32
C ASP A 124 -2.47 -10.16 -13.51
N MET A 125 -3.09 -10.72 -12.46
CA MET A 125 -4.45 -11.29 -12.41
C MET A 125 -4.72 -12.51 -13.31
N HIS A 126 -4.03 -12.62 -14.45
CA HIS A 126 -4.20 -13.69 -15.42
C HIS A 126 -2.86 -14.38 -15.73
N SER A 127 -2.93 -15.66 -16.10
CA SER A 127 -1.75 -16.46 -16.40
C SER A 127 -1.12 -16.07 -17.75
N ILE A 128 0.20 -15.93 -17.75
CA ILE A 128 1.03 -15.98 -18.96
C ILE A 128 1.64 -17.38 -18.98
N LEU A 129 1.48 -18.07 -20.10
CA LEU A 129 1.92 -19.45 -20.27
C LEU A 129 3.16 -19.50 -21.16
N ASP A 130 4.13 -20.32 -20.77
CA ASP A 130 5.22 -20.73 -21.65
C ASP A 130 4.65 -21.60 -22.78
N VAL A 131 5.07 -21.33 -24.02
CA VAL A 131 4.45 -21.95 -25.21
C VAL A 131 4.82 -23.42 -25.37
N GLU A 132 5.98 -23.83 -24.89
CA GLU A 132 6.51 -25.20 -25.06
C GLU A 132 6.01 -26.13 -23.96
N THR A 133 6.02 -25.64 -22.72
CA THR A 133 5.68 -26.43 -21.52
C THR A 133 4.23 -26.28 -21.10
N GLY A 134 3.57 -25.18 -21.47
CA GLY A 134 2.25 -24.81 -20.98
C GLY A 134 2.24 -24.32 -19.52
N GLU A 135 3.41 -24.20 -18.89
CA GLU A 135 3.54 -23.77 -17.50
C GLU A 135 3.28 -22.27 -17.34
N ARG A 136 2.72 -21.87 -16.19
CA ARG A 136 2.54 -20.45 -15.87
C ARG A 136 3.88 -19.83 -15.47
N ILE A 137 4.25 -18.73 -16.14
CA ILE A 137 5.55 -18.04 -15.93
C ILE A 137 5.45 -16.73 -15.15
N ASN A 138 4.26 -16.35 -14.70
CA ASN A 138 4.01 -15.07 -14.06
C ASN A 138 3.33 -15.20 -12.68
N PRO A 139 3.89 -15.98 -11.73
CA PRO A 139 3.34 -16.07 -10.38
C PRO A 139 3.29 -14.69 -9.69
N PRO A 140 2.49 -14.54 -8.62
CA PRO A 140 2.49 -13.33 -7.81
C PRO A 140 3.83 -13.15 -7.09
N GLN A 141 4.15 -11.90 -6.77
CA GLN A 141 5.35 -11.56 -6.00
C GLN A 141 5.04 -10.38 -5.09
N ASP A 142 5.60 -10.41 -3.89
CA ASP A 142 5.43 -9.37 -2.89
C ASP A 142 5.99 -8.03 -3.36
N ILE A 143 5.47 -6.95 -2.78
CA ILE A 143 5.94 -5.59 -2.99
C ILE A 143 6.48 -5.05 -1.66
N GLU A 144 7.70 -4.54 -1.68
CA GLU A 144 8.37 -3.98 -0.51
C GLU A 144 8.82 -2.54 -0.76
N ILE A 145 8.32 -1.62 0.05
CA ILE A 145 8.72 -0.22 0.08
C ILE A 145 9.37 0.03 1.44
N GLY A 146 10.65 0.37 1.44
CA GLY A 146 11.41 0.69 2.65
C GLY A 146 10.99 2.01 3.29
N ASP A 147 11.63 2.34 4.40
CA ASP A 147 11.29 3.52 5.19
C ASP A 147 11.65 4.82 4.45
N HIS A 148 10.86 5.86 4.71
CA HIS A 148 11.08 7.19 4.18
C HIS A 148 11.24 7.18 2.64
N VAL A 149 10.32 6.52 1.93
CA VAL A 149 10.26 6.56 0.46
C VAL A 149 9.22 7.58 0.00
N TRP A 150 9.58 8.35 -1.03
CA TRP A 150 8.65 9.24 -1.72
C TRP A 150 8.23 8.66 -3.07
N LEU A 151 6.94 8.33 -3.19
CA LEU A 151 6.31 8.02 -4.48
C LEU A 151 5.61 9.26 -5.01
N ALA A 152 6.12 9.84 -6.10
CA ALA A 152 5.50 10.99 -6.74
C ALA A 152 4.21 10.59 -7.49
N HIS A 153 3.50 11.59 -8.02
CA HIS A 153 2.16 11.41 -8.56
C HIS A 153 2.10 10.41 -9.72
N GLY A 154 1.11 9.51 -9.72
CA GLY A 154 0.86 8.58 -10.82
C GLY A 154 1.83 7.40 -10.89
N VAL A 155 2.55 7.09 -9.81
CA VAL A 155 3.51 5.96 -9.79
C VAL A 155 2.79 4.62 -9.72
N ARG A 156 3.24 3.66 -10.53
CA ARG A 156 2.79 2.26 -10.51
C ARG A 156 3.89 1.34 -10.01
N ILE A 157 3.58 0.52 -9.02
CA ILE A 157 4.47 -0.48 -8.45
C ILE A 157 3.92 -1.87 -8.81
N MET A 158 4.70 -2.65 -9.54
CA MET A 158 4.31 -3.99 -9.94
C MET A 158 4.89 -5.03 -8.99
N LYS A 159 4.29 -6.22 -8.98
CA LYS A 159 4.77 -7.42 -8.29
C LYS A 159 6.29 -7.58 -8.37
N GLY A 160 6.91 -7.92 -7.23
CA GLY A 160 8.36 -8.12 -7.13
C GLY A 160 9.18 -6.84 -7.01
N ALA A 161 8.55 -5.67 -7.01
CA ALA A 161 9.24 -4.41 -6.78
C ALA A 161 9.73 -4.30 -5.32
N GLN A 162 10.99 -3.91 -5.16
CA GLN A 162 11.61 -3.62 -3.87
C GLN A 162 12.27 -2.24 -3.93
N ILE A 163 11.84 -1.31 -3.09
CA ILE A 163 12.33 0.07 -3.10
C ILE A 163 13.02 0.36 -1.78
N GLY A 164 14.33 0.55 -1.82
CA GLY A 164 15.12 0.81 -0.63
C GLY A 164 14.79 2.18 -0.02
N GLN A 165 15.04 2.30 1.28
CA GLN A 165 14.78 3.49 2.09
C GLN A 165 15.38 4.80 1.50
N HIS A 166 14.82 5.94 1.88
CA HIS A 166 15.22 7.28 1.42
C HIS A 166 15.11 7.53 -0.09
N SER A 167 14.54 6.60 -0.85
CA SER A 167 14.44 6.72 -2.30
C SER A 167 13.26 7.58 -2.74
N VAL A 168 13.37 8.13 -3.95
CA VAL A 168 12.33 8.90 -4.62
C VAL A 168 12.01 8.23 -5.95
N ILE A 169 10.73 7.94 -6.18
CA ILE A 169 10.23 7.47 -7.46
C ILE A 169 9.50 8.63 -8.13
N GLY A 170 10.03 9.09 -9.27
CA GLY A 170 9.50 10.24 -10.00
C GLY A 170 8.13 9.98 -10.60
N SER A 171 7.40 11.07 -10.91
CA SER A 171 6.00 11.00 -11.35
C SER A 171 5.81 10.11 -12.57
N ARG A 172 4.69 9.38 -12.62
CA ARG A 172 4.31 8.48 -13.72
C ARG A 172 5.32 7.38 -14.05
N SER A 173 6.14 6.99 -13.08
CA SER A 173 7.10 5.88 -13.24
C SER A 173 6.44 4.54 -12.96
N MET A 174 7.00 3.47 -13.56
CA MET A 174 6.57 2.08 -13.34
C MET A 174 7.75 1.25 -12.82
N VAL A 175 7.65 0.74 -11.60
CA VAL A 175 8.70 -0.07 -10.97
C VAL A 175 8.39 -1.55 -11.14
N LEU A 176 9.33 -2.31 -11.72
CA LEU A 176 9.21 -3.75 -12.02
C LEU A 176 10.24 -4.61 -11.25
N GLY A 177 10.99 -4.03 -10.31
CA GLY A 177 12.09 -4.72 -9.64
C GLY A 177 12.76 -3.85 -8.59
N VAL A 178 14.05 -4.09 -8.35
CA VAL A 178 14.79 -3.46 -7.25
C VAL A 178 15.25 -2.03 -7.58
N ILE A 179 14.90 -1.08 -6.72
CA ILE A 179 15.49 0.26 -6.64
C ILE A 179 16.30 0.32 -5.34
N PRO A 180 17.65 0.45 -5.40
CA PRO A 180 18.48 0.52 -4.20
C PRO A 180 18.12 1.72 -3.31
N ALA A 181 18.44 1.63 -2.02
CA ALA A 181 18.27 2.75 -1.09
C ALA A 181 19.00 4.02 -1.57
N HIS A 182 18.52 5.18 -1.13
CA HIS A 182 19.08 6.49 -1.49
C HIS A 182 19.09 6.76 -3.00
N SER A 183 18.07 6.28 -3.74
CA SER A 183 17.99 6.44 -5.20
C SER A 183 16.86 7.35 -5.64
N LEU A 184 17.11 8.21 -6.62
CA LEU A 184 16.08 8.82 -7.46
C LEU A 184 15.92 7.95 -8.71
N ALA A 185 14.75 7.36 -8.90
CA ALA A 185 14.43 6.57 -10.09
C ALA A 185 13.23 7.14 -10.85
N VAL A 186 13.29 7.13 -12.19
CA VAL A 186 12.20 7.63 -13.04
C VAL A 186 11.99 6.74 -14.27
N GLY A 187 10.81 6.83 -14.89
CA GLY A 187 10.49 6.19 -16.17
C GLY A 187 9.66 4.91 -16.06
N ALA A 188 9.34 4.32 -17.21
CA ALA A 188 8.58 3.07 -17.33
C ALA A 188 9.26 2.16 -18.37
N PRO A 189 10.08 1.17 -17.95
CA PRO A 189 10.37 0.82 -16.55
C PRO A 189 11.30 1.84 -15.87
N ALA A 190 11.14 2.00 -14.55
CA ALA A 190 11.90 2.95 -13.76
C ALA A 190 13.39 2.58 -13.72
N ARG A 191 14.26 3.58 -13.84
CA ARG A 191 15.73 3.44 -13.76
C ARG A 191 16.30 4.49 -12.83
N VAL A 192 17.34 4.12 -12.09
CA VAL A 192 18.05 5.03 -11.19
C VAL A 192 18.73 6.12 -12.03
N MET A 193 18.35 7.37 -11.78
CA MET A 193 18.94 8.58 -12.38
C MET A 193 20.01 9.20 -11.49
N ARG A 194 19.90 9.01 -10.18
CA ARG A 194 20.85 9.52 -9.19
C ARG A 194 20.84 8.64 -7.96
N ALA A 195 22.03 8.31 -7.47
CA ALA A 195 22.24 7.64 -6.19
C ALA A 195 22.73 8.63 -5.13
N GLY A 196 22.72 8.21 -3.86
CA GLY A 196 23.18 9.02 -2.73
C GLY A 196 22.28 10.22 -2.44
N ILE A 197 20.97 10.06 -2.63
CA ILE A 197 19.98 11.09 -2.29
C ILE A 197 19.22 10.76 -1.00
N THR A 198 18.59 11.80 -0.44
CA THR A 198 17.46 11.69 0.47
C THR A 198 16.49 12.81 0.11
N TRP A 199 15.32 12.83 0.73
CA TRP A 199 14.33 13.88 0.56
C TRP A 199 13.87 14.41 1.92
N ASP A 200 13.17 15.54 1.91
CA ASP A 200 12.58 16.14 3.10
C ASP A 200 11.17 16.62 2.73
N ARG A 201 10.21 16.50 3.65
CA ARG A 201 8.84 17.01 3.47
C ARG A 201 8.81 18.53 3.37
N ARG A 202 9.75 19.21 4.04
CA ARG A 202 9.93 20.65 4.00
C ARG A 202 10.55 21.06 2.68
N ARG A 203 10.09 22.20 2.18
CA ARG A 203 10.78 22.90 1.09
C ARG A 203 11.89 23.75 1.71
N LEU A 204 13.10 23.19 1.77
CA LEU A 204 14.27 23.88 2.32
C LEU A 204 14.67 25.04 1.41
N SER A 205 14.91 26.20 2.00
CA SER A 205 15.55 27.32 1.33
C SER A 205 17.09 27.19 1.41
N PRO A 206 17.86 27.97 0.65
CA PRO A 206 19.33 28.00 0.79
C PRO A 206 19.82 28.37 2.20
N LYS A 207 18.96 28.94 3.06
CA LYS A 207 19.29 29.28 4.45
C LYS A 207 19.11 28.10 5.42
N ASP A 208 18.43 27.04 5.00
CA ASP A 208 18.11 25.86 5.81
C ASP A 208 19.07 24.68 5.54
N GLN A 209 20.13 24.91 4.75
CA GLN A 209 21.12 23.91 4.31
C GLN A 209 22.48 24.13 4.97
#